data_AF-A0A0S3SFZ2-F1
#
_entry.id   AF-A0A0S3SFZ2-F1
#
_cell.length_a   1.000
_cell.length_b   1.000
_cell.length_c   1.000
_cell.angle_alpha   90.00
_cell.angle_beta   90.00
_cell.angle_gamma   90.00
#
_symmetry.space_group_name_H-M   'P 1'
#
loop_
_entity.id
_entity.type
_entity.pdbx_description
1 polymer ?
#
loop_
_entity_poly.entity_id
_entity_poly.type
_entity_poly.pdbx_seq_one_letter_code
_entity_poly.pdbx_strand_id
1 'polypeptide(L)'
;MISGYSKNLCSEDALKLFVEMRGQNLGITDHTLCTILNACSSLALLLQGRQVHSIVIKMGSERNVFVASALIDMYSKGGDIDEAQRVLDQTSEKNNVLWTSMIMGYAQCGRSSEALELFDCLLTKQELVPDHICFTAVLTACNHAGLLDKGVEYFNKMTTNYGLSPDIDQYACLIDLYARKGNLSKARDLMQKMPYDPNYVIWSSFLSSCKIYGNVELGREAADQLIKMEPSNAAPYLTLAHVYARKGLWNEAAEVRRLMQQRTMRKRVGWSWVEVDKL
;
A
#
# COMPACT_ATOMS: atom_id res chain seq x y z
N MET A 1 9.27 19.15 -20.30
CA MET A 1 8.06 18.62 -20.99
C MET A 1 7.66 17.25 -20.46
N ILE A 2 8.60 16.32 -20.20
CA ILE A 2 8.31 15.04 -19.49
C ILE A 2 7.91 15.26 -18.01
N SER A 3 8.45 16.28 -17.33
CA SER A 3 8.06 16.62 -15.94
C SER A 3 6.63 17.18 -15.79
N GLY A 4 5.99 17.62 -16.89
CA GLY A 4 4.63 18.18 -16.87
C GLY A 4 3.52 17.12 -16.89
N TYR A 5 3.79 15.94 -17.47
CA TYR A 5 2.83 14.85 -17.59
C TYR A 5 2.80 13.90 -16.40
N SER A 6 3.80 13.98 -15.51
CA SER A 6 3.87 13.18 -14.27
C SER A 6 2.69 13.41 -13.31
N LYS A 7 1.91 14.50 -13.48
CA LYS A 7 0.74 14.78 -12.64
C LYS A 7 -0.55 14.06 -13.08
N ASN A 8 -0.55 13.36 -14.24
CA ASN A 8 -1.77 12.76 -14.82
C ASN A 8 -1.75 11.23 -15.00
N LEU A 9 -0.89 10.48 -14.30
CA LEU A 9 -1.08 9.02 -14.06
C LEU A 9 -1.30 8.11 -15.29
N CYS A 10 -0.80 8.45 -16.48
CA CYS A 10 -0.66 7.46 -17.56
C CYS A 10 0.76 6.91 -17.56
N SER A 11 1.04 5.91 -16.70
CA SER A 11 2.30 5.17 -16.70
C SER A 11 2.66 4.65 -18.10
N GLU A 12 1.66 4.28 -18.90
CA GLU A 12 1.82 3.91 -20.31
C GLU A 12 2.34 5.05 -21.19
N ASP A 13 1.85 6.27 -20.99
CA ASP A 13 2.28 7.42 -21.80
C ASP A 13 3.70 7.85 -21.45
N ALA A 14 4.11 7.70 -20.18
CA ALA A 14 5.50 7.87 -19.78
C ALA A 14 6.42 6.89 -20.53
N LEU A 15 6.02 5.63 -20.67
CA LEU A 15 6.78 4.63 -21.45
C LEU A 15 6.82 4.96 -22.95
N LYS A 16 5.70 5.38 -23.56
CA LYS A 16 5.66 5.80 -24.97
C LYS A 16 6.58 6.99 -25.22
N LEU A 17 6.52 8.02 -24.36
CA LEU A 17 7.39 9.19 -24.46
C LEU A 17 8.87 8.83 -24.28
N PHE A 18 9.19 7.85 -23.43
CA PHE A 18 10.56 7.37 -23.28
C PHE A 18 11.10 6.68 -24.54
N VAL A 19 10.26 5.88 -25.21
CA VAL A 19 10.63 5.26 -26.50
C VAL A 19 10.89 6.33 -27.55
N GLU A 20 10.02 7.33 -27.65
CA GLU A 20 10.21 8.46 -28.58
C GLU A 20 11.47 9.27 -28.26
N MET A 21 11.69 9.58 -26.98
CA MET A 21 12.87 10.30 -26.50
C MET A 21 14.17 9.57 -26.88
N ARG A 22 14.19 8.23 -26.77
CA ARG A 22 15.32 7.40 -27.20
C ARG A 22 15.48 7.37 -28.71
N GLY A 23 14.37 7.34 -29.48
CA GLY A 23 14.41 7.41 -30.94
C GLY A 23 14.95 8.75 -31.48
N GLN A 24 14.74 9.83 -30.73
CA GLN A 24 15.25 11.18 -31.05
C GLN A 24 16.66 11.45 -30.49
N ASN A 25 17.31 10.45 -29.86
CA ASN A 25 18.62 10.59 -29.19
C ASN A 25 18.68 11.73 -28.16
N LEU A 26 17.57 12.01 -27.47
CA LEU A 26 17.54 12.99 -26.39
C LEU A 26 18.19 12.40 -25.12
N GLY A 27 18.95 13.22 -24.40
CA GLY A 27 19.71 12.79 -23.22
C GLY A 27 18.82 12.33 -22.07
N ILE A 28 19.03 11.09 -21.60
CA ILE A 28 18.34 10.53 -20.43
C ILE A 28 18.93 11.14 -19.15
N THR A 29 18.09 11.41 -18.16
CA THR A 29 18.48 11.91 -16.83
C THR A 29 18.05 10.95 -15.74
N ASP A 30 18.60 11.08 -14.53
CA ASP A 30 18.17 10.32 -13.35
C ASP A 30 16.67 10.49 -13.07
N HIS A 31 16.12 11.69 -13.26
CA HIS A 31 14.68 11.94 -13.13
C HIS A 31 13.88 11.14 -14.17
N THR A 32 14.35 11.08 -15.41
CA THR A 32 13.73 10.25 -16.45
C THR A 32 13.74 8.79 -16.03
N LEU A 33 14.87 8.27 -15.55
CA LEU A 33 15.00 6.89 -15.08
C LEU A 33 14.03 6.58 -13.93
N CYS A 34 13.96 7.44 -12.90
CA CYS A 34 12.99 7.28 -11.81
C CYS A 34 11.55 7.23 -12.32
N THR A 35 11.20 8.13 -13.24
CA THR A 35 9.83 8.19 -13.80
C THR A 35 9.46 6.90 -14.51
N ILE A 36 10.38 6.37 -15.31
CA ILE A 36 10.16 5.14 -16.09
C ILE A 36 10.18 3.90 -15.21
N LEU A 37 11.06 3.83 -14.21
CA LEU A 37 11.06 2.75 -13.23
C LEU A 37 9.77 2.71 -12.42
N ASN A 38 9.26 3.87 -11.98
CA ASN A 38 7.97 3.97 -11.31
C ASN A 38 6.80 3.55 -12.22
N ALA A 39 6.85 3.90 -13.51
CA ALA A 39 5.86 3.45 -14.48
C ALA A 39 5.89 1.92 -14.64
N CYS A 40 7.08 1.32 -14.78
CA CYS A 40 7.26 -0.14 -14.82
C CYS A 40 6.74 -0.81 -13.54
N SER A 41 7.05 -0.23 -12.38
CA SER A 41 6.57 -0.68 -11.07
C SER A 41 5.04 -0.68 -10.99
N SER A 42 4.39 0.41 -11.39
CA SER A 42 2.92 0.53 -11.34
C SER A 42 2.19 -0.39 -12.31
N LEU A 43 2.83 -0.77 -13.41
CA LEU A 43 2.27 -1.64 -14.45
C LEU A 43 2.75 -3.09 -14.31
N ALA A 44 3.53 -3.42 -13.26
CA ALA A 44 4.16 -4.73 -13.06
C ALA A 44 4.99 -5.23 -14.27
N LEU A 45 5.65 -4.32 -14.99
CA LEU A 45 6.44 -4.61 -16.19
C LEU A 45 7.89 -4.96 -15.85
N LEU A 46 8.11 -6.11 -15.22
CA LEU A 46 9.44 -6.54 -14.73
C LEU A 46 10.49 -6.63 -15.85
N LEU A 47 10.13 -7.15 -17.03
CA LEU A 47 11.06 -7.31 -18.15
C LEU A 47 11.57 -5.96 -18.66
N GLN A 48 10.66 -5.00 -18.84
CA GLN A 48 10.98 -3.63 -19.25
C GLN A 48 11.76 -2.91 -18.14
N GLY A 49 11.40 -3.12 -16.88
CA GLY A 49 12.17 -2.64 -15.73
C GLY A 49 13.63 -3.11 -15.73
N ARG A 50 13.90 -4.38 -16.04
CA ARG A 50 15.27 -4.91 -16.20
C ARG A 50 16.04 -4.27 -17.35
N GLN A 51 15.36 -3.97 -18.47
CA GLN A 51 15.98 -3.22 -19.57
C GLN A 51 16.37 -1.81 -19.14
N VAL A 52 15.50 -1.13 -18.38
CA VAL A 52 15.78 0.20 -17.84
C VAL A 52 16.90 0.15 -16.80
N HIS A 53 16.93 -0.87 -15.94
CA HIS A 53 18.05 -1.08 -15.01
C HIS A 53 19.39 -1.24 -15.74
N SER A 54 19.42 -1.91 -16.89
CA SER A 54 20.63 -1.99 -17.72
C SER A 54 21.08 -0.61 -18.22
N ILE A 55 20.15 0.33 -18.45
CA ILE A 55 20.46 1.73 -18.81
C ILE A 55 21.00 2.47 -17.59
N VAL A 56 20.39 2.29 -16.41
CA VAL A 56 20.86 2.85 -15.13
C VAL A 56 22.34 2.53 -14.91
N ILE A 57 22.72 1.25 -15.03
CA ILE A 57 24.10 0.78 -14.85
C ILE A 57 25.04 1.42 -15.89
N LYS A 58 24.63 1.49 -17.15
CA LYS A 58 25.44 2.10 -18.22
C LYS A 58 25.69 3.60 -18.00
N MET A 59 24.77 4.27 -17.30
CA MET A 59 24.88 5.69 -16.98
C MET A 59 25.63 5.96 -15.67
N GLY A 60 25.91 4.94 -14.85
CA GLY A 60 26.45 5.12 -13.50
C GLY A 60 25.42 5.70 -12.52
N SER A 61 24.13 5.68 -12.89
CA SER A 61 23.03 6.27 -12.12
C SER A 61 22.59 5.38 -10.94
N GLU A 62 23.12 4.16 -10.81
CA GLU A 62 22.81 3.24 -9.71
C GLU A 62 23.24 3.77 -8.34
N ARG A 63 24.17 4.74 -8.31
CA ARG A 63 24.61 5.42 -7.08
C ARG A 63 23.61 6.48 -6.61
N ASN A 64 22.70 6.91 -7.48
CA ASN A 64 21.69 7.88 -7.10
C ASN A 64 20.62 7.19 -6.24
N VAL A 65 20.49 7.63 -4.99
CA VAL A 65 19.55 7.09 -4.00
C VAL A 65 18.11 7.03 -4.52
N PHE A 66 17.66 8.03 -5.29
CA PHE A 66 16.31 8.05 -5.84
C PHE A 66 16.12 7.00 -6.94
N VAL A 67 17.14 6.79 -7.78
CA VAL A 67 17.11 5.77 -8.83
C VAL A 67 17.18 4.38 -8.21
N ALA A 68 18.05 4.17 -7.22
CA ALA A 68 18.15 2.91 -6.47
C ALA A 68 16.84 2.60 -5.71
N SER A 69 16.21 3.59 -5.08
CA SER A 69 14.91 3.43 -4.43
C SER A 69 13.81 3.05 -5.43
N ALA A 70 13.77 3.69 -6.62
CA ALA A 70 12.83 3.34 -7.68
C ALA A 70 13.09 1.93 -8.26
N LEU A 71 14.34 1.49 -8.32
CA LEU A 71 14.70 0.11 -8.68
C LEU A 71 14.20 -0.89 -7.63
N ILE A 72 14.42 -0.63 -6.35
CA ILE A 72 13.93 -1.48 -5.24
C ILE A 72 12.40 -1.61 -5.32
N ASP A 73 11.68 -0.49 -5.50
CA ASP A 73 10.22 -0.51 -5.65
C ASP A 73 9.78 -1.31 -6.88
N MET A 74 10.40 -1.08 -8.04
CA MET A 74 10.09 -1.78 -9.29
C MET A 74 10.30 -3.29 -9.19
N TYR A 75 11.44 -3.73 -8.64
CA TYR A 75 11.72 -5.15 -8.45
C TYR A 75 10.80 -5.79 -7.41
N SER A 76 10.54 -5.10 -6.30
CA SER A 76 9.61 -5.59 -5.27
C SER A 76 8.21 -5.81 -5.82
N LYS A 77 7.63 -4.80 -6.51
CA LYS A 77 6.30 -4.93 -7.12
C LYS A 77 6.26 -5.86 -8.33
N GLY A 78 7.38 -6.01 -9.02
CA GLY A 78 7.56 -7.00 -10.09
C GLY A 78 7.68 -8.45 -9.59
N GLY A 79 7.73 -8.67 -8.27
CA GLY A 79 7.80 -10.00 -7.66
C GLY A 79 9.21 -10.59 -7.57
N ASP A 80 10.25 -9.79 -7.79
CA ASP A 80 11.66 -10.21 -7.76
C ASP A 80 12.39 -9.49 -6.62
N ILE A 81 11.99 -9.84 -5.40
CA ILE A 81 12.47 -9.20 -4.16
C ILE A 81 13.96 -9.44 -3.90
N ASP A 82 14.53 -10.51 -4.44
CA ASP A 82 15.95 -10.82 -4.29
C ASP A 82 16.81 -9.86 -5.11
N GLU A 83 16.40 -9.51 -6.34
CA GLU A 83 17.05 -8.44 -7.11
C GLU A 83 16.88 -7.07 -6.44
N ALA A 84 15.74 -6.80 -5.79
CA ALA A 84 15.58 -5.58 -4.99
C ALA A 84 16.61 -5.51 -3.83
N GLN A 85 16.81 -6.62 -3.11
CA GLN A 85 17.83 -6.71 -2.06
C GLN A 85 19.24 -6.52 -2.64
N ARG A 86 19.54 -7.09 -3.82
CA ARG A 86 20.84 -6.88 -4.47
C ARG A 86 21.10 -5.43 -4.83
N VAL A 87 20.09 -4.69 -5.30
CA VAL A 87 20.18 -3.24 -5.54
C VAL A 87 20.52 -2.50 -4.25
N LEU A 88 19.84 -2.82 -3.14
CA LEU A 88 20.15 -2.26 -1.84
C LEU A 88 21.60 -2.55 -1.47
N ASP A 89 22.02 -3.81 -1.51
CA ASP A 89 23.36 -4.27 -1.10
C ASP A 89 24.48 -3.56 -1.87
N GLN A 90 24.31 -3.40 -3.19
CA GLN A 90 25.27 -2.74 -4.09
C GLN A 90 25.35 -1.22 -3.89
N THR A 91 24.34 -0.59 -3.27
CA THR A 91 24.35 0.85 -3.02
C THR A 91 25.26 1.17 -1.84
N SER A 92 26.34 1.93 -2.06
CA SER A 92 27.33 2.24 -1.01
C SER A 92 26.79 3.17 0.08
N GLU A 93 26.05 4.20 -0.30
CA GLU A 93 25.49 5.21 0.62
C GLU A 93 23.99 4.93 0.85
N LYS A 94 23.70 4.04 1.81
CA LYS A 94 22.33 3.69 2.19
C LYS A 94 21.79 4.72 3.20
N ASN A 95 20.81 5.52 2.80
CA ASN A 95 20.08 6.40 3.71
C ASN A 95 18.70 5.82 4.10
N ASN A 96 17.98 6.52 4.97
CA ASN A 96 16.64 6.12 5.42
C ASN A 96 15.67 5.76 4.29
N VAL A 97 15.76 6.45 3.14
CA VAL A 97 14.88 6.19 2.00
C VAL A 97 15.08 4.78 1.47
N LEU A 98 16.32 4.35 1.26
CA LEU A 98 16.62 3.01 0.73
C LEU A 98 16.23 1.89 1.70
N TRP A 99 16.54 2.07 2.99
CA TRP A 99 16.11 1.13 4.03
C TRP A 99 14.59 1.02 4.07
N THR A 100 13.89 2.16 4.04
CA THR A 100 12.42 2.20 4.08
C THR A 100 11.81 1.58 2.82
N SER A 101 12.37 1.84 1.63
CA SER A 101 11.94 1.20 0.38
C SER A 101 12.06 -0.31 0.46
N MET A 102 13.15 -0.85 1.01
CA MET A 102 13.33 -2.29 1.12
C MET A 102 12.44 -2.93 2.20
N ILE A 103 12.27 -2.28 3.36
CA ILE A 103 11.33 -2.74 4.40
C ILE A 103 9.91 -2.80 3.84
N MET A 104 9.50 -1.78 3.09
CA MET A 104 8.21 -1.75 2.40
C MET A 104 8.10 -2.84 1.33
N GLY A 105 9.16 -3.06 0.54
CA GLY A 105 9.23 -4.13 -0.46
C GLY A 105 9.02 -5.51 0.17
N TYR A 106 9.69 -5.80 1.28
CA TYR A 106 9.48 -7.02 2.05
C TYR A 106 8.06 -7.13 2.60
N ALA A 107 7.51 -6.05 3.17
CA ALA A 107 6.14 -6.02 3.65
C ALA A 107 5.13 -6.39 2.55
N GLN A 108 5.25 -5.78 1.36
CA GLN A 108 4.36 -6.02 0.23
C GLN A 108 4.48 -7.43 -0.36
N CYS A 109 5.67 -8.03 -0.31
CA CYS A 109 5.92 -9.40 -0.77
C CYS A 109 5.54 -10.48 0.26
N GLY A 110 4.99 -10.10 1.42
CA GLY A 110 4.65 -11.04 2.49
C GLY A 110 5.87 -11.60 3.25
N ARG A 111 7.04 -10.98 3.09
CA ARG A 111 8.30 -11.32 3.77
C ARG A 111 8.46 -10.53 5.07
N SER A 112 7.47 -10.66 5.96
CA SER A 112 7.39 -9.83 7.16
C SER A 112 8.55 -10.04 8.13
N SER A 113 9.09 -11.26 8.25
CA SER A 113 10.22 -11.52 9.13
C SER A 113 11.43 -10.69 8.71
N GLU A 114 11.74 -10.67 7.42
CA GLU A 114 12.87 -9.93 6.88
C GLU A 114 12.63 -8.42 6.92
N ALA A 115 11.38 -7.96 6.75
CA ALA A 115 11.03 -6.55 6.99
C ALA A 115 11.33 -6.12 8.43
N LEU A 116 10.98 -6.96 9.42
CA LEU A 116 11.20 -6.68 10.84
C LEU A 116 12.69 -6.74 11.19
N GLU A 117 13.42 -7.76 10.72
CA GLU A 117 14.87 -7.88 10.91
C GLU A 117 15.61 -6.67 10.31
N LEU A 118 15.20 -6.23 9.12
CA LEU A 118 15.80 -5.07 8.45
C LEU A 118 15.48 -3.76 9.18
N PHE A 119 14.27 -3.61 9.71
CA PHE A 119 13.92 -2.48 10.56
C PHE A 119 14.72 -2.47 11.86
N ASP A 120 14.81 -3.61 12.57
CA ASP A 120 15.60 -3.72 13.79
C ASP A 120 17.10 -3.44 13.52
N CYS A 121 17.63 -3.89 12.37
CA CYS A 121 18.97 -3.54 11.93
C CYS A 121 19.14 -2.02 11.72
N LEU A 122 18.17 -1.36 11.06
CA LEU A 122 18.15 0.09 10.90
C LEU A 122 18.20 0.81 12.26
N LEU A 123 17.50 0.31 13.28
CA LEU A 123 17.50 0.92 14.62
C LEU A 123 18.87 0.86 15.32
N THR A 124 19.77 -0.03 14.90
CA THR A 124 21.14 -0.11 15.44
C THR A 124 22.11 0.87 14.80
N LYS A 125 21.72 1.54 13.70
CA LYS A 125 22.58 2.46 12.96
C LYS A 125 22.52 3.85 13.60
N GLN A 126 23.64 4.32 14.15
CA GLN A 126 23.71 5.59 14.89
C GLN A 126 23.41 6.83 14.02
N GLU A 127 23.70 6.78 12.73
CA GLU A 127 23.56 7.91 11.80
C GLU A 127 22.16 8.01 11.16
N LEU A 128 21.28 7.02 11.39
CA LEU A 128 19.98 6.91 10.74
C LEU A 128 18.86 6.99 11.76
N VAL A 129 17.91 7.90 11.53
CA VAL A 129 16.74 8.10 12.38
C VAL A 129 15.49 7.71 11.59
N PRO A 130 14.79 6.62 11.92
CA PRO A 130 13.55 6.24 11.25
C PRO A 130 12.52 7.37 11.27
N ASP A 131 11.88 7.61 10.12
CA ASP A 131 10.82 8.60 9.95
C ASP A 131 9.42 7.94 9.97
N HIS A 132 8.38 8.75 9.76
CA HIS A 132 6.99 8.27 9.69
C HIS A 132 6.78 7.17 8.65
N ILE A 133 7.44 7.28 7.48
CA ILE A 133 7.26 6.33 6.38
C ILE A 133 7.88 4.98 6.75
N CYS A 134 9.03 5.00 7.42
CA CYS A 134 9.68 3.80 7.94
C CYS A 134 8.80 3.06 8.95
N PHE A 135 8.17 3.79 9.88
CA PHE A 135 7.22 3.20 10.82
C PHE A 135 5.96 2.66 10.12
N THR A 136 5.44 3.34 9.09
CA THR A 136 4.35 2.78 8.27
C THR A 136 4.74 1.47 7.61
N ALA A 137 5.97 1.37 7.09
CA ALA A 137 6.46 0.17 6.42
C ALA A 137 6.51 -1.04 7.37
N VAL A 138 7.11 -0.88 8.56
CA VAL A 138 7.20 -1.98 9.54
C VAL A 138 5.83 -2.33 10.13
N LEU A 139 4.94 -1.35 10.33
CA LEU A 139 3.56 -1.61 10.78
C LEU A 139 2.76 -2.36 9.71
N THR A 140 2.97 -2.05 8.43
CA THR A 140 2.37 -2.77 7.29
C THR A 140 2.85 -4.23 7.27
N ALA A 141 4.15 -4.47 7.49
CA ALA A 141 4.71 -5.82 7.63
C ALA A 141 4.06 -6.59 8.79
N CYS A 142 3.90 -5.95 9.96
CA CYS A 142 3.19 -6.54 11.10
C CYS A 142 1.75 -6.89 10.74
N ASN A 143 1.08 -6.02 9.98
CA ASN A 143 -0.29 -6.20 9.54
C ASN A 143 -0.46 -7.44 8.63
N HIS A 144 0.45 -7.64 7.67
CA HIS A 144 0.42 -8.80 6.79
C HIS A 144 0.71 -10.12 7.52
N ALA A 145 1.61 -10.11 8.51
CA ALA A 145 1.90 -11.28 9.34
C ALA A 145 0.93 -11.47 10.53
N GLY A 146 0.05 -10.49 10.79
CA GLY A 146 -0.83 -10.52 11.95
C GLY A 146 -0.08 -10.49 13.29
N LEU A 147 1.04 -9.76 13.38
CA LEU A 147 1.86 -9.64 14.57
C LEU A 147 1.39 -8.46 15.43
N LEU A 148 0.32 -8.65 16.20
CA LEU A 148 -0.29 -7.58 17.01
C LEU A 148 0.69 -7.00 18.04
N ASP A 149 1.39 -7.86 18.79
CA ASP A 149 2.28 -7.41 19.87
C ASP A 149 3.44 -6.56 19.33
N LYS A 150 4.05 -7.00 18.22
CA LYS A 150 5.10 -6.23 17.52
C LYS A 150 4.56 -4.92 16.93
N GLY A 151 3.38 -4.93 16.34
CA GLY A 151 2.76 -3.71 15.84
C GLY A 151 2.49 -2.68 16.94
N VAL A 152 2.01 -3.12 18.11
CA VAL A 152 1.85 -2.25 19.29
C VAL A 152 3.20 -1.75 19.81
N GLU A 153 4.21 -2.63 19.87
CA GLU A 153 5.57 -2.29 20.29
C GLU A 153 6.15 -1.16 19.41
N TYR A 154 6.13 -1.33 18.08
CA TYR A 154 6.68 -0.34 17.16
C TYR A 154 5.87 0.95 17.13
N PHE A 155 4.54 0.88 17.22
CA PHE A 155 3.69 2.07 17.32
C PHE A 155 4.00 2.89 18.57
N ASN A 156 4.17 2.23 19.72
CA ASN A 156 4.55 2.93 20.96
C ASN A 156 5.97 3.50 20.82
N LYS A 157 6.93 2.71 20.32
CA LYS A 157 8.32 3.13 20.13
C LYS A 157 8.43 4.39 19.26
N MET A 158 7.62 4.50 18.20
CA MET A 158 7.51 5.70 17.36
C MET A 158 7.22 6.95 18.20
N THR A 159 6.27 6.86 19.12
CA THR A 159 5.86 7.99 19.97
C THR A 159 6.82 8.27 21.11
N THR A 160 7.27 7.23 21.83
CA THR A 160 8.03 7.39 23.08
C THR A 160 9.52 7.59 22.86
N ASN A 161 10.10 6.91 21.87
CA ASN A 161 11.54 6.93 21.64
C ASN A 161 11.94 7.92 20.54
N TYR A 162 11.07 8.12 19.55
CA TYR A 162 11.36 8.98 18.39
C TYR A 162 10.54 10.28 18.38
N GLY A 163 9.58 10.45 19.29
CA GLY A 163 8.78 11.68 19.39
C GLY A 163 7.91 11.96 18.16
N LEU A 164 7.64 10.95 17.33
CA LEU A 164 6.87 11.09 16.11
C LEU A 164 5.37 10.97 16.42
N SER A 165 4.58 11.97 16.05
CA SER A 165 3.12 11.91 16.19
C SER A 165 2.51 10.96 15.15
N PRO A 166 1.73 9.93 15.53
CA PRO A 166 1.13 9.03 14.54
C PRO A 166 0.15 9.77 13.63
N ASP A 167 0.27 9.53 12.33
CA ASP A 167 -0.66 9.99 11.31
C ASP A 167 -1.72 8.90 11.04
N ILE A 168 -2.68 9.19 10.16
CA ILE A 168 -3.79 8.31 9.82
C ILE A 168 -3.35 6.91 9.39
N ASP A 169 -2.21 6.78 8.69
CA ASP A 169 -1.70 5.49 8.19
C ASP A 169 -1.20 4.58 9.30
N GLN A 170 -0.49 5.12 10.31
CA GLN A 170 -0.04 4.31 11.44
C GLN A 170 -1.23 3.91 12.34
N TYR A 171 -2.21 4.80 12.53
CA TYR A 171 -3.47 4.45 13.19
C TYR A 171 -4.23 3.37 12.41
N ALA A 172 -4.34 3.49 11.08
CA ALA A 172 -4.99 2.52 10.23
C ALA A 172 -4.37 1.13 10.41
N CYS A 173 -3.03 1.03 10.40
CA CYS A 173 -2.34 -0.23 10.64
C CYS A 173 -2.65 -0.82 12.03
N LEU A 174 -2.63 0.01 13.08
CA LEU A 174 -2.88 -0.46 14.44
C LEU A 174 -4.34 -0.91 14.65
N ILE A 175 -5.31 -0.13 14.17
CA ILE A 175 -6.74 -0.46 14.22
C ILE A 175 -7.01 -1.79 13.51
N ASP A 176 -6.42 -1.96 12.33
CA ASP A 176 -6.55 -3.15 11.52
C ASP A 176 -5.95 -4.39 12.21
N LEU A 177 -4.76 -4.27 12.82
CA LEU A 177 -4.17 -5.33 13.65
C LEU A 177 -5.11 -5.79 14.78
N TYR A 178 -5.67 -4.85 15.55
CA TYR A 178 -6.62 -5.18 16.62
C TYR A 178 -7.89 -5.83 16.07
N ALA A 179 -8.44 -5.28 14.98
CA ALA A 179 -9.67 -5.76 14.38
C ALA A 179 -9.52 -7.18 13.83
N ARG A 180 -8.43 -7.46 13.11
CA ARG A 180 -8.12 -8.80 12.57
C ARG A 180 -7.79 -9.84 13.63
N LYS A 181 -7.45 -9.43 14.87
CA LYS A 181 -7.33 -10.33 16.03
C LYS A 181 -8.62 -10.47 16.83
N GLY A 182 -9.71 -9.84 16.38
CA GLY A 182 -11.03 -9.91 17.01
C GLY A 182 -11.22 -8.95 18.17
N ASN A 183 -10.24 -8.11 18.47
CA ASN A 183 -10.37 -7.08 19.50
C ASN A 183 -11.06 -5.83 18.93
N LEU A 184 -12.32 -6.01 18.51
CA LEU A 184 -13.12 -4.99 17.83
C LEU A 184 -13.42 -3.78 18.71
N SER A 185 -13.56 -3.97 20.02
CA SER A 185 -13.75 -2.87 20.97
C SER A 185 -12.53 -1.96 21.01
N LYS A 186 -11.33 -2.53 21.17
CA LYS A 186 -10.08 -1.74 21.19
C LYS A 186 -9.81 -1.03 19.86
N ALA A 187 -10.09 -1.71 18.75
CA ALA A 187 -10.02 -1.10 17.42
C ALA A 187 -10.99 0.09 17.30
N ARG A 188 -12.24 -0.04 17.77
CA ARG A 188 -13.22 1.05 17.77
C ARG A 188 -12.80 2.21 18.67
N ASP A 189 -12.28 1.92 19.86
CA ASP A 189 -11.77 2.93 20.79
C ASP A 189 -10.65 3.77 20.15
N LEU A 190 -9.74 3.12 19.42
CA LEU A 190 -8.67 3.81 18.68
C LEU A 190 -9.25 4.70 17.57
N MET A 191 -10.27 4.24 16.85
CA MET A 191 -10.97 5.05 15.84
C MET A 191 -11.69 6.27 16.44
N GLN A 192 -12.06 6.25 17.73
CA GLN A 192 -12.63 7.42 18.42
C GLN A 192 -11.57 8.37 18.96
N LYS A 193 -10.40 7.84 19.36
CA LYS A 193 -9.32 8.60 19.99
C LYS A 193 -8.35 9.23 18.99
N MET A 194 -8.27 8.70 17.78
CA MET A 194 -7.42 9.28 16.73
C MET A 194 -7.85 10.72 16.44
N PRO A 195 -6.91 11.64 16.17
CA PRO A 195 -7.21 13.06 15.95
C PRO A 195 -7.77 13.36 14.54
N TYR A 196 -8.03 12.32 13.75
CA TYR A 196 -8.50 12.41 12.37
C TYR A 196 -9.82 11.65 12.22
N ASP A 197 -10.62 11.97 11.21
CA ASP A 197 -11.76 11.14 10.84
C ASP A 197 -11.26 9.85 10.16
N PRO A 198 -11.75 8.66 10.56
CA PRO A 198 -11.35 7.42 9.90
C PRO A 198 -11.75 7.42 8.42
N ASN A 199 -10.78 7.16 7.55
CA ASN A 199 -11.01 7.12 6.11
C ASN A 199 -11.76 5.84 5.67
N TYR A 200 -12.09 5.76 4.38
CA TYR A 200 -12.82 4.63 3.81
C TYR A 200 -12.10 3.29 4.05
N VAL A 201 -10.76 3.28 3.96
CA VAL A 201 -9.95 2.07 4.11
C VAL A 201 -10.05 1.52 5.55
N ILE A 202 -9.96 2.38 6.55
CA ILE A 202 -10.09 1.98 7.97
C ILE A 202 -11.48 1.37 8.22
N TRP A 203 -12.55 2.05 7.82
CA TRP A 203 -13.91 1.54 8.00
C TRP A 203 -14.16 0.23 7.23
N SER A 204 -13.60 0.09 6.02
CA SER A 204 -13.74 -1.10 5.19
C SER A 204 -13.07 -2.32 5.82
N SER A 205 -11.85 -2.14 6.34
CA SER A 205 -11.16 -3.22 7.06
C SER A 205 -11.87 -3.58 8.37
N PHE A 206 -12.33 -2.58 9.11
CA PHE A 206 -13.06 -2.77 10.35
C PHE A 206 -14.39 -3.51 10.14
N LEU A 207 -15.17 -3.14 9.11
CA LEU A 207 -16.39 -3.84 8.71
C LEU A 207 -16.10 -5.29 8.31
N SER A 208 -15.02 -5.52 7.57
CA SER A 208 -14.59 -6.87 7.17
C SER A 208 -14.29 -7.74 8.38
N SER A 209 -13.64 -7.19 9.41
CA SER A 209 -13.39 -7.87 10.68
C SER A 209 -14.68 -8.13 11.45
N CYS A 210 -15.61 -7.15 11.51
CA CYS A 210 -16.93 -7.33 12.12
C CYS A 210 -17.72 -8.47 11.47
N LYS A 211 -17.63 -8.62 10.14
CA LYS A 211 -18.20 -9.77 9.42
C LYS A 211 -17.57 -11.10 9.86
N ILE A 212 -16.25 -11.16 10.01
CA ILE A 212 -15.53 -12.39 10.39
C ILE A 212 -15.97 -12.84 11.79
N TYR A 213 -15.98 -11.92 12.75
CA TYR A 213 -16.32 -12.19 14.15
C TYR A 213 -17.83 -12.12 14.46
N GLY A 214 -18.65 -11.73 13.46
CA GLY A 214 -20.11 -11.67 13.59
C GLY A 214 -20.61 -10.61 14.56
N ASN A 215 -19.92 -9.48 14.70
CA ASN A 215 -20.38 -8.35 15.51
C ASN A 215 -21.33 -7.47 14.68
N VAL A 216 -22.64 -7.60 14.95
CA VAL A 216 -23.69 -6.93 14.18
C VAL A 216 -23.73 -5.43 14.44
N GLU A 217 -23.55 -5.01 15.68
CA GLU A 217 -23.66 -3.61 16.09
C GLU A 217 -22.56 -2.77 15.45
N LEU A 218 -21.30 -3.16 15.68
CA LEU A 218 -20.14 -2.48 15.09
C LEU A 218 -20.09 -2.64 13.57
N GLY A 219 -20.55 -3.79 13.05
CA GLY A 219 -20.67 -4.01 11.61
C GLY A 219 -21.69 -3.08 10.96
N ARG A 220 -22.83 -2.83 11.60
CA ARG A 220 -23.83 -1.87 11.12
C ARG A 220 -23.27 -0.45 11.13
N GLU A 221 -22.66 -0.03 12.24
CA GLU A 221 -22.03 1.30 12.35
C GLU A 221 -21.01 1.51 11.21
N ALA A 222 -20.10 0.57 11.02
CA ALA A 222 -19.06 0.67 10.01
C ALA A 222 -19.63 0.74 8.58
N ALA A 223 -20.65 -0.07 8.29
CA ALA A 223 -21.32 -0.04 6.99
C ALA A 223 -22.05 1.29 6.75
N ASP A 224 -22.74 1.83 7.75
CA ASP A 224 -23.44 3.11 7.65
C ASP A 224 -22.45 4.26 7.35
N GLN A 225 -21.27 4.27 7.97
CA GLN A 225 -20.22 5.24 7.66
C GLN A 225 -19.71 5.10 6.23
N LEU A 226 -19.39 3.88 5.78
CA LEU A 226 -18.94 3.64 4.41
C LEU A 226 -19.99 4.04 3.36
N ILE A 227 -21.26 3.74 3.63
CA ILE A 227 -22.39 4.10 2.77
C ILE A 227 -22.56 5.62 2.70
N LYS A 228 -22.32 6.33 3.80
CA LYS A 228 -22.34 7.79 3.83
C LYS A 228 -21.20 8.39 3.00
N MET A 229 -20.01 7.78 3.05
CA MET A 229 -18.84 8.23 2.29
C MET A 229 -18.97 7.97 0.78
N GLU A 230 -19.38 6.75 0.40
CA GLU A 230 -19.53 6.35 -1.00
C GLU A 230 -20.85 5.59 -1.25
N PRO A 231 -21.99 6.30 -1.40
CA PRO A 231 -23.30 5.66 -1.54
C PRO A 231 -23.46 4.75 -2.77
N SER A 232 -22.65 4.97 -3.82
CA SER A 232 -22.67 4.17 -5.04
C SER A 232 -21.85 2.89 -4.94
N ASN A 233 -21.05 2.73 -3.89
CA ASN A 233 -20.21 1.56 -3.71
C ASN A 233 -21.02 0.40 -3.12
N ALA A 234 -21.09 -0.73 -3.82
CA ALA A 234 -21.89 -1.88 -3.40
C ALA A 234 -21.25 -2.68 -2.25
N ALA A 235 -19.93 -2.59 -2.05
CA ALA A 235 -19.19 -3.47 -1.14
C ALA A 235 -19.65 -3.40 0.33
N PRO A 236 -19.90 -2.20 0.91
CA PRO A 236 -20.38 -2.09 2.30
C PRO A 236 -21.76 -2.73 2.51
N TYR A 237 -22.69 -2.52 1.56
CA TYR A 237 -24.03 -3.11 1.61
C TYR A 237 -23.99 -4.64 1.62
N LEU A 238 -23.22 -5.22 0.69
CA LEU A 238 -23.09 -6.67 0.59
C LEU A 238 -22.46 -7.27 1.84
N THR A 239 -21.46 -6.58 2.39
CA THR A 239 -20.76 -7.02 3.61
C THR A 239 -21.70 -6.97 4.82
N LEU A 240 -22.47 -5.89 5.00
CA LEU A 240 -23.47 -5.77 6.06
C LEU A 240 -24.58 -6.82 5.95
N ALA A 241 -25.13 -7.02 4.74
CA ALA A 241 -26.15 -8.04 4.51
C ALA A 241 -25.63 -9.45 4.85
N HIS A 242 -24.33 -9.70 4.64
CA HIS A 242 -23.71 -10.96 5.04
C HIS A 242 -23.56 -11.06 6.57
N VAL A 243 -23.19 -9.97 7.26
CA VAL A 243 -23.16 -9.95 8.74
C VAL A 243 -24.53 -10.31 9.32
N TYR A 244 -25.60 -9.72 8.79
CA TYR A 244 -26.98 -10.04 9.20
C TYR A 244 -27.37 -11.50 8.90
N ALA A 245 -27.09 -11.98 7.68
CA ALA A 245 -27.39 -13.36 7.29
C ALA A 245 -26.71 -14.40 8.21
N ARG A 246 -25.43 -14.19 8.60
CA ARG A 246 -24.73 -15.09 9.54
C ARG A 246 -25.37 -15.17 10.93
N LYS A 247 -26.17 -14.18 11.30
CA LYS A 247 -26.90 -14.13 12.58
C LYS A 247 -28.39 -14.47 12.44
N GLY A 248 -28.83 -14.91 11.26
CA GLY A 248 -30.23 -15.25 10.99
C GLY A 248 -31.16 -14.04 10.83
N LEU A 249 -30.61 -12.83 10.71
CA LEU A 249 -31.34 -11.57 10.54
C LEU A 249 -31.68 -11.36 9.06
N TRP A 250 -32.53 -12.24 8.51
CA TRP A 250 -32.81 -12.30 7.07
C TRP A 250 -33.59 -11.09 6.55
N ASN A 251 -34.43 -10.48 7.38
CA ASN A 251 -35.23 -9.31 7.01
C ASN A 251 -34.32 -8.08 6.81
N GLU A 252 -33.40 -7.86 7.73
CA GLU A 252 -32.39 -6.80 7.69
C GLU A 252 -31.45 -7.00 6.51
N ALA A 253 -31.02 -8.25 6.26
CA ALA A 253 -30.21 -8.58 5.09
C ALA A 253 -30.93 -8.28 3.76
N ALA A 254 -32.24 -8.58 3.67
CA ALA A 254 -33.04 -8.27 2.50
C ALA A 254 -33.21 -6.75 2.30
N GLU A 255 -33.44 -6.01 3.39
CA GLU A 255 -33.62 -4.55 3.33
C GLU A 255 -32.34 -3.84 2.87
N VAL A 256 -31.17 -4.23 3.39
CA VAL A 256 -29.88 -3.66 2.95
C VAL A 256 -29.64 -3.93 1.46
N ARG A 257 -30.01 -5.11 0.94
CA ARG A 257 -29.89 -5.43 -0.49
C ARG A 257 -30.85 -4.60 -1.35
N ARG A 258 -32.07 -4.35 -0.87
CA ARG A 258 -33.04 -3.47 -1.55
C ARG A 258 -32.52 -2.03 -1.61
N LEU A 259 -31.99 -1.53 -0.50
CA LEU A 259 -31.38 -0.20 -0.43
C LEU A 259 -30.18 -0.06 -1.38
N MET A 260 -29.34 -1.10 -1.46
CA MET A 260 -28.23 -1.15 -2.41
C MET A 260 -28.74 -1.02 -3.84
N GLN A 261 -29.71 -1.83 -4.25
CA GLN A 261 -30.26 -1.78 -5.61
C GLN A 261 -30.78 -0.38 -5.96
N GLN A 262 -31.47 0.30 -5.06
CA GLN A 262 -31.96 1.67 -5.31
C GLN A 262 -30.82 2.67 -5.55
N ARG A 263 -29.65 2.48 -4.92
CA ARG A 263 -28.52 3.43 -4.98
C ARG A 263 -27.43 3.07 -5.99
N THR A 264 -27.23 1.79 -6.28
CA THR A 264 -26.16 1.29 -7.19
C THR A 264 -26.58 1.16 -8.65
N MET A 265 -27.83 1.47 -9.02
CA MET A 265 -28.36 1.35 -10.40
C MET A 265 -27.69 2.27 -11.45
N ARG A 266 -26.69 3.07 -11.09
CA ARG A 266 -25.74 3.68 -12.05
C ARG A 266 -24.49 2.79 -12.26
N LYS A 267 -24.70 1.51 -12.59
CA LYS A 267 -23.61 0.54 -12.78
C LYS A 267 -22.80 0.90 -14.03
N ARG A 268 -21.55 1.38 -13.88
CA ARG A 268 -20.58 1.37 -14.99
C ARG A 268 -20.17 -0.09 -15.23
N VAL A 269 -20.37 -0.57 -16.44
CA VAL A 269 -19.90 -1.90 -16.88
C VAL A 269 -18.38 -1.94 -16.82
N GLY A 270 -17.82 -2.96 -16.15
CA GLY A 270 -16.38 -3.19 -16.11
C GLY A 270 -15.88 -3.72 -17.46
N TRP A 271 -14.75 -3.18 -17.93
CA TRP A 271 -14.07 -3.64 -19.14
C TRP A 271 -12.80 -4.38 -18.71
N SER A 272 -12.43 -5.43 -19.44
CA SER A 272 -11.14 -6.11 -19.32
C SER A 272 -10.48 -6.14 -20.69
N TRP A 273 -9.20 -5.80 -20.75
CA TRP A 273 -8.37 -5.93 -21.95
C TRP A 273 -7.90 -7.38 -22.09
N VAL A 274 -7.95 -7.90 -23.32
CA VAL A 274 -7.30 -9.15 -23.71
C VAL A 274 -6.32 -8.79 -24.82
N GLU A 275 -5.02 -8.96 -24.56
CA GLU A 275 -4.02 -8.94 -25.62
C GLU A 275 -4.12 -10.26 -26.39
N VAL A 276 -4.34 -10.16 -27.70
CA VAL A 276 -4.35 -11.31 -28.60
C VAL A 276 -3.05 -11.27 -29.38
N ASP A 277 -2.18 -12.25 -29.16
CA ASP A 277 -1.00 -12.46 -29.98
C ASP A 277 -1.46 -12.71 -31.43
N LYS A 278 -1.02 -11.85 -32.35
CA LYS A 278 -1.19 -12.08 -33.78
C LYS A 278 -0.16 -13.13 -34.22
N LEU A 279 -0.65 -14.29 -34.63
CA LEU A 279 0.11 -15.33 -35.35
C LEU A 279 0.75 -14.78 -36.63
#